data_AF-A0A2V6PTQ6-F1
#
_entry.id   AF-A0A2V6PTQ6-F1
#
_cell.length_a   1.000
_cell.length_b   1.000
_cell.length_c   1.000
_cell.angle_alpha   90.00
_cell.angle_beta   90.00
_cell.angle_gamma   90.00
#
_symmetry.space_group_name_H-M   'P 1'
#
loop_
_entity.id
_entity.type
_entity.pdbx_description
1 polymer ?
#
loop_
_entity_poly.entity_id
_entity_poly.type
_entity_poly.pdbx_seq_one_letter_code
_entity_poly.pdbx_strand_id
1 'polypeptide(L)'
;MTRAGIPLLAVLSLAGCAGLQATDTRSAVQALTAAGFQAQPADTPEKLVQLRLLTQGKVLWRPQDGQIRYVYADPARCKCLYVGGDEQYLRLRRHEAMAVNRFFAEEVRGGMTDWGLWEPGPR
;
A
#
# COMPACT_ATOMS: atom_id res chain seq x y z
N MET A 1 41.00 38.58 30.18
CA MET A 1 40.36 37.28 30.48
C MET A 1 39.27 37.06 29.46
N THR A 2 39.58 36.34 28.38
CA THR A 2 38.71 36.12 27.22
C THR A 2 37.76 34.94 27.48
N ARG A 3 36.44 35.17 27.40
CA ARG A 3 35.45 34.08 27.32
C ARG A 3 35.02 33.95 25.86
N ALA A 4 35.70 33.09 25.12
CA ALA A 4 35.29 32.67 23.79
C ALA A 4 34.05 31.76 23.95
N GLY A 5 32.90 32.25 23.48
CA GLY A 5 31.66 31.47 23.42
C GLY A 5 31.79 30.36 22.40
N ILE A 6 31.49 29.13 22.82
CA ILE A 6 31.50 27.92 21.98
C ILE A 6 30.22 27.96 21.13
N PRO A 7 30.29 28.05 19.79
CA PRO A 7 29.10 27.87 18.96
C PRO A 7 28.81 26.37 18.88
N LEU A 8 27.80 25.92 19.62
CA LEU A 8 27.23 24.59 19.48
C LEU A 8 26.46 24.55 18.14
N LEU A 9 27.16 24.23 17.05
CA LEU A 9 26.56 23.94 15.75
C LEU A 9 25.72 22.66 15.87
N ALA A 10 24.41 22.83 16.04
CA ALA A 10 23.44 21.74 16.00
C ALA A 10 23.33 21.21 14.57
N VAL A 11 24.00 20.11 14.29
CA VAL A 11 23.80 19.31 13.06
C VAL A 11 22.48 18.54 13.23
N LEU A 12 21.37 19.12 12.78
CA LEU A 12 20.12 18.37 12.60
C LEU A 12 20.23 17.54 11.32
N SER A 13 20.47 16.24 11.47
CA SER A 13 20.55 15.27 10.39
C SER A 13 19.19 15.10 9.68
N LEU A 14 19.15 15.28 8.36
CA LEU A 14 17.95 15.17 7.51
C LEU A 14 17.47 13.71 7.27
N ALA A 15 17.60 12.80 8.23
CA ALA A 15 17.23 11.38 8.06
C ALA A 15 15.70 11.09 8.20
N GLY A 16 14.83 12.09 8.00
CA GLY A 16 13.41 12.01 8.40
C GLY A 16 12.43 11.44 7.38
N CYS A 17 12.65 11.58 6.07
CA CYS A 17 11.57 11.32 5.10
C CYS A 17 11.37 9.83 4.78
N ALA A 18 12.43 9.03 4.73
CA ALA A 18 12.34 7.60 4.42
C ALA A 18 11.72 6.78 5.58
N GLY A 19 11.96 7.19 6.82
CA GLY A 19 11.42 6.51 8.01
C GLY A 19 9.90 6.67 8.14
N LEU A 20 9.35 7.83 7.74
CA LEU A 20 7.91 8.10 7.79
C LEU A 20 7.14 7.22 6.79
N GLN A 21 7.63 7.11 5.54
CA GLN A 21 7.01 6.27 4.52
C GLN A 21 7.01 4.79 4.92
N ALA A 22 8.13 4.27 5.42
CA ALA A 22 8.23 2.88 5.85
C ALA A 22 7.27 2.54 7.02
N THR A 23 7.10 3.49 7.95
CA THR A 23 6.18 3.36 9.08
C THR A 23 4.72 3.36 8.61
N ASP A 24 4.37 4.27 7.70
CA ASP A 24 3.03 4.40 7.12
C ASP A 24 2.61 3.16 6.31
N THR A 25 3.53 2.58 5.53
CA THR A 25 3.21 1.34 4.80
C THR A 25 3.07 0.17 5.80
N ARG A 26 3.79 0.17 6.93
CA ARG A 26 3.71 -0.92 7.92
C ARG A 26 2.35 -0.91 8.64
N SER A 27 1.86 0.28 9.02
CA SER A 27 0.52 0.42 9.58
C SER A 27 -0.56 0.04 8.57
N ALA A 28 -0.42 0.43 7.30
CA ALA A 28 -1.36 0.04 6.24
C ALA A 28 -1.49 -1.49 6.08
N VAL A 29 -0.36 -2.21 6.02
CA VAL A 29 -0.36 -3.68 5.90
C VAL A 29 -1.02 -4.35 7.12
N GLN A 30 -0.75 -3.85 8.32
CA GLN A 30 -1.37 -4.36 9.54
C GLN A 30 -2.89 -4.17 9.52
N ALA A 31 -3.35 -2.99 9.11
CA ALA A 31 -4.77 -2.66 8.96
C ALA A 31 -5.47 -3.55 7.93
N LEU A 32 -4.88 -3.72 6.75
CA LEU A 32 -5.39 -4.57 5.68
C LEU A 32 -5.51 -6.03 6.15
N THR A 33 -4.48 -6.54 6.81
CA THR A 33 -4.46 -7.90 7.35
C THR A 33 -5.53 -8.09 8.42
N ALA A 34 -5.68 -7.13 9.34
CA ALA A 34 -6.72 -7.16 10.38
C ALA A 34 -8.14 -7.08 9.79
N ALA A 35 -8.31 -6.36 8.68
CA ALA A 35 -9.58 -6.28 7.95
C ALA A 35 -9.89 -7.56 7.14
N GLY A 36 -8.92 -8.48 7.00
CA GLY A 36 -9.07 -9.76 6.31
C GLY A 36 -8.70 -9.73 4.82
N PHE A 37 -7.95 -8.73 4.36
CA PHE A 37 -7.35 -8.77 3.02
C PHE A 37 -6.33 -9.91 2.94
N GLN A 38 -6.27 -10.57 1.79
CA GLN A 38 -5.35 -11.68 1.52
C GLN A 38 -4.18 -11.22 0.67
N ALA A 39 -2.96 -11.57 1.07
CA ALA A 39 -1.77 -11.30 0.28
C ALA A 39 -1.62 -12.34 -0.85
N GLN A 40 -1.57 -11.87 -2.09
CA GLN A 40 -1.21 -12.66 -3.27
C GLN A 40 0.22 -12.30 -3.70
N PRO A 41 1.18 -13.25 -3.69
CA PRO A 41 2.55 -12.96 -4.07
C PRO A 41 2.69 -12.64 -5.56
N ALA A 42 3.58 -11.70 -5.90
CA ALA A 42 4.07 -11.48 -7.25
C ALA A 42 5.16 -12.50 -7.59
N ASP A 43 4.75 -13.76 -7.73
CA ASP A 43 5.62 -14.93 -7.94
C ASP A 43 6.21 -15.04 -9.36
N THR A 44 5.74 -14.22 -10.30
CA THR A 44 6.32 -14.10 -11.65
C THR A 44 6.89 -12.70 -11.91
N PRO A 45 7.89 -12.57 -12.81
CA PRO A 45 8.39 -11.26 -13.24
C PRO A 45 7.29 -10.33 -13.75
N GLU A 46 6.30 -10.88 -14.47
CA GLU A 46 5.18 -10.16 -15.04
C GLU A 46 4.28 -9.58 -13.94
N LYS A 47 3.93 -10.39 -12.92
CA LYS A 47 3.21 -9.92 -11.74
C LYS A 47 3.98 -8.83 -11.01
N LEU A 48 5.30 -8.94 -10.89
CA LEU A 48 6.11 -7.92 -10.21
C LEU A 48 6.15 -6.61 -10.99
N VAL A 49 6.21 -6.67 -12.32
CA VAL A 49 6.09 -5.48 -13.18
C VAL A 49 4.71 -4.83 -12.98
N GLN A 50 3.63 -5.62 -13.07
CA GLN A 50 2.27 -5.10 -12.87
C GLN A 50 2.06 -4.51 -11.48
N LEU A 51 2.58 -5.17 -10.43
CA LEU A 51 2.50 -4.68 -9.05
C LEU A 51 3.14 -3.30 -8.88
N ARG A 52 4.24 -3.02 -9.58
CA ARG A 52 4.95 -1.73 -9.54
C ARG A 52 4.23 -0.62 -10.30
N LEU A 53 3.37 -0.97 -11.27
CA LEU A 53 2.57 -0.01 -12.03
C LEU A 53 1.36 0.50 -11.24
N LEU A 54 0.92 -0.24 -10.22
CA LEU A 54 -0.19 0.19 -9.37
C LEU A 54 0.21 1.40 -8.52
N THR A 55 -0.76 2.29 -8.31
CA THR A 55 -0.59 3.44 -7.42
C THR A 55 -0.20 2.96 -6.03
N GLN A 56 0.97 3.37 -5.57
CA GLN A 56 1.54 2.96 -4.30
C GLN A 56 0.90 3.70 -3.13
N GLY A 57 0.74 3.01 -2.00
CA GLY A 57 0.19 3.63 -0.80
C GLY A 57 -1.29 4.01 -0.90
N LYS A 58 -2.04 3.40 -1.84
CA LYS A 58 -3.49 3.57 -1.98
C LYS A 58 -4.20 2.22 -2.07
N VAL A 59 -5.40 2.15 -1.50
CA VAL A 59 -6.35 1.11 -1.83
C VAL A 59 -7.04 1.52 -3.14
N LEU A 60 -7.05 0.63 -4.11
CA LEU A 60 -7.71 0.81 -5.40
C LEU A 60 -8.92 -0.12 -5.48
N TRP A 61 -9.92 0.22 -6.28
CA TRP A 61 -11.05 -0.69 -6.53
C TRP A 61 -11.18 -1.01 -8.02
N ARG A 62 -11.70 -2.21 -8.32
CA ARG A 62 -12.10 -2.62 -9.67
C ARG A 62 -13.32 -3.55 -9.65
N PRO A 63 -14.15 -3.58 -10.69
CA PRO A 63 -15.09 -4.67 -10.92
C PRO A 63 -14.37 -5.91 -11.42
N GLN A 64 -14.57 -7.08 -10.80
CA GLN A 64 -14.07 -8.41 -11.15
C GLN A 64 -15.19 -9.45 -10.98
N ASP A 65 -15.49 -10.23 -12.01
CA ASP A 65 -16.54 -11.26 -11.97
C ASP A 65 -17.90 -10.76 -11.46
N GLY A 66 -18.26 -9.52 -11.82
CA GLY A 66 -19.50 -8.87 -11.36
C GLY A 66 -19.48 -8.37 -9.90
N GLN A 67 -18.34 -8.46 -9.21
CA GLN A 67 -18.14 -7.99 -7.83
C GLN A 67 -17.07 -6.90 -7.77
N ILE A 68 -17.10 -6.03 -6.76
CA ILE A 68 -16.01 -5.07 -6.55
C ILE A 68 -14.89 -5.75 -5.74
N ARG A 69 -13.66 -5.61 -6.23
CA ARG A 69 -12.43 -6.01 -5.55
C ARG A 69 -11.62 -4.78 -5.19
N TYR A 70 -11.09 -4.80 -3.97
CA TYR A 70 -10.22 -3.79 -3.43
C TYR A 70 -8.81 -4.33 -3.34
N VAL A 71 -7.84 -3.55 -3.81
CA VAL A 71 -6.44 -3.98 -3.88
C VAL A 71 -5.47 -2.95 -3.32
N TYR A 72 -4.37 -3.41 -2.74
CA TYR A 72 -3.26 -2.56 -2.29
C TYR A 72 -1.93 -3.23 -2.66
N ALA A 73 -1.02 -2.47 -3.29
CA ALA A 73 0.28 -2.97 -3.72
C ALA A 73 1.37 -2.69 -2.67
N ASP A 74 2.17 -3.70 -2.33
CA ASP A 74 3.44 -3.54 -1.58
C ASP A 74 4.59 -4.20 -2.37
N PRO A 75 5.13 -3.52 -3.41
CA PRO A 75 6.23 -4.01 -4.24
C PRO A 75 7.60 -3.92 -3.55
N ALA A 76 7.70 -3.18 -2.45
CA ALA A 76 8.96 -2.91 -1.77
C ALA A 76 9.30 -3.98 -0.74
N ARG A 77 8.30 -4.51 -0.01
CA ARG A 77 8.53 -5.40 1.13
C ARG A 77 8.10 -6.83 0.84
N CYS A 78 6.80 -7.11 0.84
CA CYS A 78 6.33 -8.46 0.57
C CYS A 78 6.38 -8.84 -0.92
N LYS A 79 6.43 -7.84 -1.82
CA LYS A 79 6.24 -8.04 -3.27
C LYS A 79 4.90 -8.75 -3.53
N CYS A 80 3.84 -8.25 -2.92
CA CYS A 80 2.52 -8.87 -2.93
C CYS A 80 1.42 -7.85 -3.14
N LEU A 81 0.30 -8.33 -3.69
CA LEU A 81 -0.96 -7.61 -3.83
C LEU A 81 -1.90 -8.05 -2.73
N TYR A 82 -2.33 -7.14 -1.87
CA TYR A 82 -3.39 -7.42 -0.89
C TYR A 82 -4.74 -7.29 -1.58
N VAL A 83 -5.61 -8.30 -1.45
CA VAL A 83 -6.91 -8.34 -2.13
C VAL A 83 -8.04 -8.59 -1.13
N GLY A 84 -9.11 -7.81 -1.24
CA GLY A 84 -10.33 -7.93 -0.45
C GLY A 84 -11.58 -7.64 -1.28
N GLY A 85 -12.74 -8.01 -0.75
CA GLY A 85 -14.05 -7.62 -1.28
C GLY A 85 -14.71 -6.54 -0.43
N ASP A 86 -16.00 -6.30 -0.67
CA ASP A 86 -16.78 -5.26 -0.01
C ASP A 86 -16.73 -5.35 1.51
N GLU A 87 -16.86 -6.56 2.08
CA GLU A 87 -16.85 -6.74 3.54
C GLU A 87 -15.51 -6.36 4.17
N GLN A 88 -14.39 -6.77 3.57
CA GLN A 88 -13.05 -6.47 4.08
C GLN A 88 -12.79 -4.97 3.95
N TYR A 89 -13.21 -4.35 2.84
CA TYR A 89 -13.12 -2.91 2.68
C TYR A 89 -13.96 -2.17 3.72
N LEU A 90 -15.20 -2.60 3.99
CA LEU A 90 -16.04 -2.01 5.03
C LEU A 90 -15.44 -2.16 6.44
N ARG A 91 -14.78 -3.29 6.75
CA ARG A 91 -14.04 -3.46 8.01
C ARG A 91 -12.87 -2.49 8.10
N LEU A 92 -12.06 -2.41 7.04
CA LEU A 92 -10.96 -1.45 6.96
C LEU A 92 -11.45 -0.01 7.18
N ARG A 93 -12.56 0.36 6.54
CA ARG A 93 -13.24 1.67 6.68
C ARG A 93 -13.62 2.00 8.12
N ARG A 94 -14.14 1.01 8.86
CA ARG A 94 -14.60 1.21 10.25
C ARG A 94 -13.45 1.42 11.23
N HIS A 95 -12.33 0.72 11.05
CA HIS A 95 -11.22 0.75 11.98
C HIS A 95 -10.19 1.84 11.67
N GLU A 96 -10.08 2.27 10.42
CA GLU A 96 -9.02 3.18 9.98
C GLU A 96 -9.55 4.44 9.30
N ALA A 97 -10.47 5.16 9.96
CA ALA A 97 -11.05 6.40 9.42
C ALA A 97 -9.97 7.42 8.95
N MET A 98 -8.77 7.40 9.56
CA MET A 98 -7.64 8.26 9.18
C MET A 98 -6.78 7.70 8.03
N ALA A 99 -6.59 6.38 7.94
CA ALA A 99 -5.82 5.80 6.82
C ALA A 99 -6.66 5.76 5.55
N VAL A 100 -7.96 5.48 5.69
CA VAL A 100 -8.96 5.51 4.62
C VAL A 100 -9.05 6.89 3.97
N ASN A 101 -8.95 7.97 4.73
CA ASN A 101 -8.99 9.32 4.16
C ASN A 101 -7.75 9.61 3.28
N ARG A 102 -6.66 8.84 3.43
CA ARG A 102 -5.52 8.77 2.51
C ARG A 102 -5.72 7.73 1.39
N PHE A 103 -6.56 6.72 1.62
CA PHE A 103 -6.92 5.63 0.70
C PHE A 103 -8.32 5.80 0.07
N PHE A 104 -8.67 6.99 -0.45
CA PHE A 104 -9.85 7.06 -1.31
C PHE A 104 -9.64 6.07 -2.44
N ALA A 105 -10.59 5.15 -2.57
CA ALA A 105 -10.52 4.10 -3.56
C ALA A 105 -10.63 4.78 -4.93
N GLU A 106 -9.48 4.98 -5.57
CA GLU A 106 -9.41 5.43 -6.94
C GLU A 106 -9.70 4.21 -7.81
N GLU A 107 -10.55 4.40 -8.81
CA GLU A 107 -10.66 3.42 -9.88
C GLU A 107 -9.26 3.23 -10.47
N VAL A 108 -8.86 2.00 -10.74
CA VAL A 108 -7.55 1.75 -11.35
C VAL A 108 -7.52 2.41 -12.74
N ARG A 109 -6.96 3.62 -12.85
CA ARG A 109 -6.77 4.34 -14.11
C ARG A 109 -5.44 3.93 -14.73
N GLY A 110 -5.46 2.91 -15.57
CA GLY A 110 -4.30 2.41 -16.30
C GLY A 110 -4.71 1.26 -17.22
N GLY A 111 -4.44 1.41 -18.52
CA GLY A 111 -5.02 0.58 -19.57
C GLY A 111 -4.55 -0.88 -19.62
N MET A 112 -5.48 -1.72 -20.07
CA MET A 112 -5.33 -3.07 -20.62
C MET A 112 -5.04 -4.22 -19.64
N THR A 113 -6.02 -4.64 -18.84
CA THR A 113 -6.85 -5.87 -19.06
C THR A 113 -6.23 -7.21 -18.64
N ASP A 114 -4.92 -7.35 -18.39
CA ASP A 114 -4.37 -8.64 -17.91
C ASP A 114 -4.38 -8.77 -16.37
N TRP A 115 -5.58 -8.78 -15.79
CA TRP A 115 -5.78 -9.19 -14.39
C TRP A 115 -5.84 -10.71 -14.23
N GLY A 116 -5.84 -11.45 -15.34
CA GLY A 116 -5.80 -12.92 -15.35
C GLY A 116 -4.60 -13.48 -14.59
N LEU A 117 -3.49 -12.71 -14.53
CA LEU A 117 -2.34 -13.05 -13.70
C LEU A 117 -2.66 -13.15 -12.20
N TRP A 118 -3.60 -12.35 -11.69
CA TRP A 118 -3.96 -12.28 -10.25
C TRP A 118 -5.23 -13.06 -9.91
N GLU A 119 -5.97 -13.50 -10.93
CA GLU A 119 -7.15 -14.32 -10.76
C GLU A 119 -6.74 -15.72 -10.28
N PRO A 120 -7.47 -16.32 -9.33
CA PRO A 120 -7.34 -17.74 -9.07
C PRO A 120 -7.64 -18.47 -10.39
N GLY A 121 -6.67 -19.22 -10.93
CA GLY A 121 -6.84 -19.95 -12.19
C GLY A 121 -8.09 -20.85 -12.19
N PRO A 122 -8.55 -21.28 -13.38
CA PRO A 122 -9.73 -22.14 -13.48
C PRO A 122 -9.56 -23.36 -12.57
N ARG A 123 -10.53 -23.56 -11.67
CA ARG A 123 -10.61 -24.74 -10.80
C ARG A 123 -11.07 -25.95 -11.57
#